data_AF-A0A6P4E510-F1
#
_entry.id   AF-A0A6P4E510-F1
#
_cell.length_a   1.000
_cell.length_b   1.000
_cell.length_c   1.000
_cell.angle_alpha   90.00
_cell.angle_beta   90.00
_cell.angle_gamma   90.00
#
_symmetry.space_group_name_H-M   'P 1'
#
loop_
_entity.id
_entity.type
_entity.pdbx_description
1 polymer ?
#
loop_
_entity_poly.entity_id
_entity_poly.type
_entity_poly.pdbx_seq_one_letter_code
_entity_poly.pdbx_strand_id
1 'polypeptide(L)'
;KFYRYLVLGKACYHLGLMEDAMILLQTGKRLATAAFRRESICWSDDSFSLSLSLSTAAAAPPSTPLTESESITQLLSHIKLLLRRRAAALAALDAGVHTEAIRHFSKIIESRRGVTPQGFLSQCYAHRASAQRHAWRIADAIADCNRALALEATSIEALHTRASVLEMIKCLPDSLHDLEHLKLLYNSILRDRKLPGPAWKHHNVRYSRQPTTVSFSFLFFFF
;
A
#
# COMPACT_ATOMS: atom_id res chain seq x y z
N LYS A 1 -1.35 -24.02 -9.21
CA LYS A 1 -0.63 -22.84 -9.79
C LYS A 1 -1.10 -21.49 -9.19
N PHE A 2 -2.39 -21.28 -8.93
CA PHE A 2 -2.92 -20.00 -8.41
C PHE A 2 -2.52 -19.67 -6.95
N TYR A 3 -2.28 -20.67 -6.09
CA TYR A 3 -1.89 -20.47 -4.69
C TYR A 3 -0.66 -19.59 -4.50
N ARG A 4 0.33 -19.66 -5.41
CA ARG A 4 1.53 -18.82 -5.36
C ARG A 4 1.19 -17.32 -5.39
N TYR A 5 0.23 -16.91 -6.21
CA TYR A 5 -0.23 -15.52 -6.30
C TYR A 5 -0.95 -15.07 -5.04
N LEU A 6 -1.75 -15.96 -4.43
CA LEU A 6 -2.48 -15.64 -3.20
C LEU A 6 -1.52 -15.46 -2.02
N VAL A 7 -0.54 -16.35 -1.87
CA VAL A 7 0.49 -16.26 -0.83
C VAL A 7 1.33 -15.00 -1.01
N LEU A 8 1.81 -14.75 -2.23
CA LEU A 8 2.61 -13.55 -2.51
C LEU A 8 1.80 -12.28 -2.31
N GLY A 9 0.53 -12.25 -2.72
CA GLY A 9 -0.35 -11.11 -2.53
C GLY A 9 -0.63 -10.80 -1.05
N LYS A 10 -0.83 -11.82 -0.21
CA LYS A 10 -0.92 -11.65 1.25
C LYS A 10 0.39 -11.13 1.84
N ALA A 11 1.54 -11.64 1.37
CA ALA A 11 2.84 -11.13 1.80
C ALA A 11 3.01 -9.65 1.44
N CYS A 12 2.79 -9.26 0.18
CA CYS A 12 2.82 -7.87 -0.27
C CYS A 12 1.90 -6.97 0.56
N TYR A 13 0.72 -7.46 0.96
CA TYR A 13 -0.18 -6.73 1.83
C TYR A 13 0.50 -6.42 3.17
N HIS A 14 1.01 -7.42 3.90
CA HIS A 14 1.68 -7.19 5.19
C HIS A 14 2.92 -6.30 5.10
N LEU A 15 3.58 -6.30 3.95
CA LEU A 15 4.71 -5.45 3.62
C LEU A 15 4.31 -3.99 3.31
N GLY A 16 3.00 -3.71 3.15
CA GLY A 16 2.48 -2.38 2.80
C GLY A 16 2.55 -2.05 1.31
N LEU A 17 2.91 -3.02 0.46
CA LEU A 17 2.85 -2.94 -1.00
C LEU A 17 1.41 -3.17 -1.48
N MET A 18 0.54 -2.22 -1.17
CA MET A 18 -0.91 -2.36 -1.35
C MET A 18 -1.32 -2.56 -2.83
N GLU A 19 -0.61 -1.92 -3.76
CA GLU A 19 -0.86 -2.03 -5.20
C GLU A 19 -0.49 -3.42 -5.73
N ASP A 20 0.72 -3.90 -5.42
CA ASP A 20 1.17 -5.25 -5.78
C ASP A 20 0.28 -6.32 -5.15
N ALA A 21 -0.08 -6.13 -3.87
CA ALA A 21 -1.01 -7.01 -3.17
C ALA A 21 -2.36 -7.11 -3.89
N MET A 22 -2.91 -5.97 -4.33
CA MET A 22 -4.16 -5.96 -5.10
C MET A 22 -4.03 -6.75 -6.40
N ILE A 23 -2.97 -6.52 -7.17
CA ILE A 23 -2.75 -7.18 -8.46
C ILE A 23 -2.59 -8.69 -8.28
N LEU A 24 -1.76 -9.11 -7.33
CA LEU A 24 -1.50 -10.52 -7.06
C LEU A 24 -2.71 -11.27 -6.51
N LEU A 25 -3.46 -10.68 -5.58
CA LEU A 25 -4.68 -11.28 -5.06
C LEU A 25 -5.77 -11.37 -6.14
N GLN A 26 -5.90 -10.34 -6.99
CA GLN A 26 -6.87 -10.33 -8.08
C GLN A 26 -6.52 -11.36 -9.18
N THR A 27 -5.24 -11.50 -9.53
CA THR A 27 -4.78 -12.53 -10.47
C THR A 27 -4.95 -13.93 -9.91
N GLY A 28 -4.56 -14.17 -8.66
CA GLY A 28 -4.77 -15.43 -7.96
C GLY A 28 -6.24 -15.85 -7.93
N LYS A 29 -7.15 -14.93 -7.61
CA LYS A 29 -8.60 -15.18 -7.63
C LYS A 29 -9.10 -15.56 -9.03
N ARG A 30 -8.70 -14.81 -10.08
CA ARG A 30 -9.10 -15.12 -11.47
C ARG A 30 -8.64 -16.51 -11.89
N LEU A 31 -7.39 -16.87 -11.59
CA LEU A 31 -6.84 -18.19 -11.91
C LEU A 31 -7.53 -19.32 -11.13
N ALA A 32 -7.86 -19.10 -9.85
CA ALA A 32 -8.62 -20.05 -9.05
C ALA A 32 -10.01 -20.31 -9.66
N THR A 33 -10.74 -19.25 -10.03
CA THR A 33 -12.06 -19.38 -10.67
C THR A 33 -11.98 -20.07 -12.03
N ALA A 34 -10.93 -19.83 -12.81
CA ALA A 34 -10.72 -20.50 -14.08
C ALA A 34 -10.35 -21.99 -13.92
N ALA A 35 -9.60 -22.34 -12.88
CA ALA A 35 -9.30 -23.74 -12.56
C ALA A 35 -10.56 -24.50 -12.14
N PHE A 36 -11.35 -23.93 -11.22
CA PHE A 36 -12.61 -24.52 -10.76
C PHE A 36 -13.59 -24.75 -11.92
N ARG A 37 -13.71 -23.79 -12.86
CA ARG A 37 -14.53 -23.98 -14.07
C ARG A 37 -14.05 -25.13 -14.95
N ARG A 38 -12.75 -25.29 -15.15
CA ARG A 38 -12.20 -26.39 -15.97
C ARG A 38 -12.45 -27.74 -15.33
N GLU A 39 -12.27 -27.84 -14.01
CA GLU A 39 -12.56 -29.04 -13.24
C GLU A 39 -14.05 -29.38 -13.31
N SER A 40 -14.93 -28.39 -13.14
CA SER A 40 -16.39 -28.59 -13.24
C SER A 40 -16.86 -29.01 -14.64
N ILE A 41 -16.23 -28.53 -15.72
CA ILE A 41 -16.57 -28.91 -17.11
C ILE A 41 -16.04 -30.32 -17.42
N CYS A 42 -14.88 -30.70 -16.88
CA CYS A 42 -14.33 -32.05 -17.06
C CYS A 42 -15.18 -33.14 -16.38
N TRP A 43 -16.02 -32.78 -15.42
CA TRP A 43 -16.92 -33.69 -14.71
C TRP A 43 -18.28 -33.85 -15.41
N SER A 44 -18.59 -33.06 -16.45
CA SER A 44 -19.92 -33.11 -17.09
C SER A 44 -20.07 -34.14 -18.21
N ASP A 45 -19.00 -34.81 -18.64
CA ASP A 45 -19.04 -35.61 -19.87
C ASP A 45 -18.93 -37.14 -19.74
N ASP A 46 -18.84 -37.74 -18.55
CA ASP A 46 -18.89 -39.21 -18.45
C ASP A 46 -19.64 -39.71 -17.20
N SER A 47 -20.96 -39.87 -17.32
CA SER A 47 -21.74 -41.07 -16.88
C SER A 47 -23.23 -40.75 -16.66
N PHE A 48 -24.01 -40.74 -17.74
CA PHE A 48 -25.37 -41.28 -17.68
C PHE A 48 -25.30 -42.77 -18.02
N SER A 49 -24.91 -43.57 -17.03
CA SER A 49 -25.24 -45.00 -16.99
C SER A 49 -26.24 -45.19 -15.88
N LEU A 50 -27.49 -45.52 -16.22
CA LEU A 50 -28.49 -45.98 -15.26
C LEU A 50 -28.03 -47.33 -14.69
N SER A 51 -27.30 -47.31 -13.57
CA SER A 51 -27.15 -48.49 -12.72
C SER A 51 -27.76 -48.20 -11.36
N LEU A 52 -28.97 -48.72 -11.18
CA LEU A 52 -29.64 -48.82 -9.89
C LEU A 52 -28.74 -49.62 -8.94
N SER A 53 -28.11 -48.97 -7.96
CA SER A 53 -27.62 -49.67 -6.76
C SER A 53 -27.58 -48.72 -5.57
N LEU A 54 -28.46 -49.02 -4.62
CA LEU A 54 -28.61 -48.41 -3.31
C LEU A 54 -27.46 -48.87 -2.41
N SER A 55 -26.63 -47.95 -1.90
CA SER A 55 -26.11 -47.98 -0.52
C SER A 55 -25.13 -46.83 -0.23
N THR A 56 -25.58 -45.91 0.64
CA THR A 56 -24.86 -45.32 1.79
C THR A 56 -23.32 -45.27 1.77
N ALA A 57 -22.75 -44.05 1.76
CA ALA A 57 -22.08 -43.49 2.94
C ALA A 57 -21.53 -42.08 2.64
N ALA A 58 -21.72 -41.20 3.61
CA ALA A 58 -21.32 -39.81 3.60
C ALA A 58 -19.81 -39.61 3.44
N ALA A 59 -19.42 -38.69 2.56
CA ALA A 59 -18.21 -37.91 2.69
C ALA A 59 -18.45 -36.54 2.04
N ALA A 60 -18.90 -35.58 2.86
CA ALA A 60 -18.94 -34.18 2.47
C ALA A 60 -17.51 -33.70 2.15
N PRO A 61 -17.28 -32.92 1.08
CA PRO A 61 -15.98 -32.33 0.82
C PRO A 61 -15.61 -31.36 1.95
N PRO A 62 -14.31 -31.18 2.27
CA PRO A 62 -13.89 -30.28 3.34
C PRO A 62 -14.38 -28.86 3.05
N SER A 63 -15.10 -28.27 4.00
CA SER A 63 -15.72 -26.94 3.96
C SER A 63 -14.73 -25.76 3.98
N THR A 64 -13.44 -26.00 3.77
CA THR A 64 -12.35 -25.02 3.90
C THR A 64 -12.16 -24.02 2.73
N PRO A 65 -12.48 -24.30 1.45
CA PRO A 65 -12.13 -23.36 0.36
C PRO A 65 -13.03 -22.12 0.28
N LEU A 66 -14.27 -22.20 0.79
CA LEU A 66 -15.22 -21.09 0.76
C LEU A 66 -14.79 -19.96 1.69
N THR A 67 -14.34 -20.29 2.91
CA THR A 67 -13.90 -19.32 3.92
C THR A 67 -12.65 -18.56 3.47
N GLU A 68 -11.69 -19.26 2.82
CA GLU A 68 -10.51 -18.62 2.27
C GLU A 68 -10.84 -17.68 1.10
N SER A 69 -11.74 -18.11 0.21
CA SER A 69 -12.22 -17.29 -0.91
C SER A 69 -12.90 -16.01 -0.40
N GLU A 70 -13.80 -16.13 0.57
CA GLU A 70 -14.46 -14.99 1.23
C GLU A 70 -13.43 -14.05 1.87
N SER A 71 -12.46 -14.58 2.62
CA SER A 71 -11.40 -13.78 3.25
C SER A 71 -10.58 -12.98 2.22
N ILE A 72 -10.24 -13.58 1.07
CA ILE A 72 -9.50 -12.92 -0.01
C ILE A 72 -10.36 -11.83 -0.65
N THR A 73 -11.67 -12.05 -0.83
CA THR A 73 -12.56 -11.02 -1.37
C THR A 73 -12.72 -9.83 -0.43
N GLN A 74 -12.83 -10.08 0.88
CA GLN A 74 -12.86 -9.03 1.90
C GLN A 74 -11.54 -8.26 1.96
N LEU A 75 -10.40 -8.96 1.87
CA LEU A 75 -9.08 -8.32 1.81
C LEU A 75 -8.94 -7.45 0.55
N LEU A 76 -9.36 -7.94 -0.61
CA LEU A 76 -9.35 -7.18 -1.87
C LEU A 76 -10.23 -5.93 -1.81
N SER A 77 -11.44 -6.03 -1.24
CA SER A 77 -12.32 -4.87 -1.10
C SER A 77 -11.73 -3.82 -0.16
N HIS A 78 -11.10 -4.27 0.94
CA HIS A 78 -10.38 -3.40 1.86
C HIS A 78 -9.19 -2.70 1.20
N ILE A 79 -8.33 -3.44 0.49
CA ILE A 79 -7.17 -2.87 -0.24
C ILE A 79 -7.65 -1.82 -1.24
N LYS A 80 -8.67 -2.13 -2.05
CA LYS A 80 -9.24 -1.19 -3.03
C LYS A 80 -9.77 0.09 -2.38
N LEU A 81 -10.45 -0.03 -1.24
CA LEU A 81 -10.95 1.12 -0.50
C LEU A 81 -9.80 2.03 -0.04
N LEU A 82 -8.75 1.44 0.53
CA LEU A 82 -7.58 2.19 1.01
C LEU A 82 -6.84 2.87 -0.14
N LEU A 83 -6.62 2.17 -1.25
CA LEU A 83 -5.97 2.73 -2.44
C LEU A 83 -6.76 3.89 -3.06
N ARG A 84 -8.08 3.74 -3.22
CA ARG A 84 -8.94 4.83 -3.72
C ARG A 84 -8.90 6.06 -2.82
N ARG A 85 -8.94 5.84 -1.51
CA ARG A 85 -8.88 6.95 -0.53
C ARG A 85 -7.52 7.62 -0.53
N ARG A 86 -6.43 6.86 -0.66
CA ARG A 86 -5.07 7.39 -0.79
C ARG A 86 -4.93 8.21 -2.08
N ALA A 87 -5.43 7.70 -3.21
CA ALA A 87 -5.39 8.42 -4.48
C ALA A 87 -6.13 9.78 -4.38
N ALA A 88 -7.33 9.80 -3.78
CA ALA A 88 -8.04 11.05 -3.51
C ALA A 88 -7.26 11.99 -2.59
N ALA A 89 -6.59 11.46 -1.56
CA ALA A 89 -5.77 12.26 -0.65
C ALA A 89 -4.57 12.91 -1.34
N LEU A 90 -3.87 12.15 -2.20
CA LEU A 90 -2.74 12.65 -2.98
C LEU A 90 -3.19 13.69 -4.01
N ALA A 91 -4.29 13.43 -4.72
CA ALA A 91 -4.86 14.40 -5.65
C ALA A 91 -5.23 15.72 -4.96
N ALA A 92 -5.82 15.66 -3.75
CA ALA A 92 -6.12 16.85 -2.96
C ALA A 92 -4.85 17.59 -2.50
N LEU A 93 -3.78 16.86 -2.20
CA LEU A 93 -2.48 17.43 -1.83
C LEU A 93 -1.84 18.15 -3.01
N ASP A 94 -1.83 17.53 -4.19
CA ASP A 94 -1.32 18.11 -5.44
C ASP A 94 -2.14 19.34 -5.88
N ALA A 95 -3.46 19.32 -5.62
CA ALA A 95 -4.35 20.46 -5.87
C ALA A 95 -4.23 21.59 -4.83
N GLY A 96 -3.42 21.42 -3.78
CA GLY A 96 -3.27 22.41 -2.71
C GLY A 96 -4.45 22.48 -1.72
N VAL A 97 -5.42 21.57 -1.82
CA VAL A 97 -6.57 21.48 -0.91
C VAL A 97 -6.19 20.68 0.33
N HIS A 98 -5.31 21.26 1.14
CA HIS A 98 -4.65 20.58 2.26
C HIS A 98 -5.61 20.05 3.33
N THR A 99 -6.72 20.75 3.59
CA THR A 99 -7.75 20.31 4.56
C THR A 99 -8.43 19.01 4.14
N GLU A 100 -8.74 18.86 2.85
CA GLU A 100 -9.31 17.64 2.30
C GLU A 100 -8.30 16.49 2.31
N ALA A 101 -7.05 16.76 1.94
CA ALA A 101 -5.97 15.78 2.02
C ALA A 101 -5.84 15.22 3.45
N ILE A 102 -5.81 16.10 4.45
CA ILE A 102 -5.77 15.73 5.88
C ILE A 102 -6.96 14.84 6.24
N ARG A 103 -8.18 15.22 5.82
CA ARG A 103 -9.40 14.45 6.10
C ARG A 103 -9.35 13.04 5.50
N HIS A 104 -8.89 12.91 4.26
CA HIS A 104 -8.76 11.61 3.59
C HIS A 104 -7.73 10.72 4.30
N PHE A 105 -6.54 11.25 4.63
CA PHE A 105 -5.52 10.50 5.36
C PHE A 105 -5.95 10.14 6.78
N SER A 106 -6.59 11.04 7.53
CA SER A 106 -7.15 10.73 8.84
C SER A 106 -8.12 9.55 8.77
N LYS A 107 -8.98 9.52 7.74
CA LYS A 107 -9.91 8.41 7.58
C LYS A 107 -9.23 7.08 7.22
N ILE A 108 -8.06 7.11 6.58
CA ILE A 108 -7.23 5.91 6.38
C ILE A 108 -6.64 5.43 7.71
N ILE A 109 -6.07 6.35 8.49
CA ILE A 109 -5.39 6.06 9.77
C ILE A 109 -6.40 5.55 10.83
N GLU A 110 -7.59 6.13 10.85
CA GLU A 110 -8.68 5.73 11.74
C GLU A 110 -9.40 4.46 11.28
N SER A 111 -9.21 4.03 10.03
CA SER A 111 -9.85 2.83 9.49
C SER A 111 -9.33 1.57 10.18
N ARG A 112 -10.22 0.91 10.93
CA ARG A 112 -10.09 -0.44 11.52
C ARG A 112 -8.69 -0.71 12.09
N ARG A 113 -8.41 -0.11 13.27
CA ARG A 113 -7.16 -0.25 14.03
C ARG A 113 -6.66 -1.70 14.02
N GLY A 114 -5.42 -1.90 13.53
CA GLY A 114 -4.73 -3.20 13.56
C GLY A 114 -4.74 -4.01 12.26
N VAL A 115 -5.58 -3.66 11.27
CA VAL A 115 -5.60 -4.37 9.97
C VAL A 115 -4.66 -3.73 8.95
N THR A 116 -4.50 -2.40 8.99
CA THR A 116 -3.68 -1.69 8.01
C THR A 116 -2.18 -1.94 8.22
N PRO A 117 -1.42 -2.34 7.17
CA PRO A 117 0.01 -2.62 7.27
C PRO A 117 0.85 -1.41 7.69
N GLN A 118 1.87 -1.64 8.52
CA GLN A 118 2.71 -0.56 9.09
C GLN A 118 3.41 0.28 8.03
N GLY A 119 3.98 -0.35 6.99
CA GLY A 119 4.64 0.37 5.90
C GLY A 119 3.69 1.30 5.12
N PHE A 120 2.41 0.91 4.98
CA PHE A 120 1.42 1.76 4.34
C PHE A 120 0.99 2.90 5.28
N LEU A 121 0.84 2.63 6.57
CA LEU A 121 0.53 3.66 7.57
C LEU A 121 1.63 4.71 7.69
N SER A 122 2.91 4.31 7.68
CA SER A 122 4.03 5.26 7.72
C SER A 122 3.92 6.30 6.60
N GLN A 123 3.66 5.85 5.37
CA GLN A 123 3.48 6.74 4.23
C GLN A 123 2.25 7.65 4.39
N CYS A 124 1.14 7.13 4.89
CA CYS A 124 -0.05 7.95 5.16
C CYS A 124 0.19 9.02 6.22
N TYR A 125 0.96 8.72 7.28
CA TYR A 125 1.39 9.72 8.26
C TYR A 125 2.31 10.77 7.62
N ALA A 126 3.30 10.36 6.83
CA ALA A 126 4.23 11.29 6.16
C ALA A 126 3.50 12.27 5.22
N HIS A 127 2.60 11.76 4.36
CA HIS A 127 1.80 12.62 3.48
C HIS A 127 0.84 13.52 4.26
N ARG A 128 0.22 13.03 5.34
CA ARG A 128 -0.66 13.85 6.19
C ARG A 128 0.12 14.97 6.89
N ALA A 129 1.33 14.68 7.36
CA ALA A 129 2.23 15.68 7.92
C ALA A 129 2.60 16.75 6.89
N SER A 130 2.85 16.35 5.64
CA SER A 130 3.09 17.30 4.54
C SER A 130 1.89 18.23 4.33
N ALA A 131 0.67 17.70 4.30
CA ALA A 131 -0.54 18.52 4.20
C ALA A 131 -0.74 19.44 5.42
N GLN A 132 -0.49 18.95 6.64
CA GLN A 132 -0.55 19.74 7.87
C GLN A 132 0.48 20.88 7.89
N ARG A 133 1.69 20.65 7.39
CA ARG A 133 2.73 21.67 7.24
C ARG A 133 2.23 22.84 6.40
N HIS A 134 1.66 22.57 5.22
CA HIS A 134 1.11 23.62 4.36
C HIS A 134 -0.13 24.30 4.97
N ALA A 135 -0.90 23.58 5.78
CA ALA A 135 -2.01 24.13 6.55
C ALA A 135 -1.58 24.83 7.85
N TRP A 136 -0.28 25.07 8.07
CA TRP A 136 0.29 25.69 9.29
C TRP A 136 -0.05 24.98 10.61
N ARG A 137 -0.41 23.69 10.56
CA ARG A 137 -0.61 22.84 11.73
C ARG A 137 0.70 22.19 12.15
N ILE A 138 1.65 23.02 12.55
CA ILE A 138 3.06 22.65 12.80
C ILE A 138 3.20 21.52 13.83
N ALA A 139 2.54 21.63 14.98
CA ALA A 139 2.63 20.63 16.04
C ALA A 139 2.10 19.25 15.60
N ASP A 140 0.98 19.22 14.87
CA ASP A 140 0.41 18.00 14.33
C ASP A 140 1.34 17.37 13.28
N ALA A 141 1.94 18.19 12.42
CA ALA A 141 2.88 17.74 11.40
C ALA A 141 4.10 17.06 12.03
N ILE A 142 4.69 17.63 13.09
CA ILE A 142 5.80 17.00 13.82
C ILE A 142 5.36 15.67 14.43
N ALA A 143 4.18 15.64 15.07
CA ALA A 143 3.67 14.42 15.69
C ALA A 143 3.45 13.29 14.67
N ASP A 144 2.93 13.61 13.48
CA ASP A 144 2.74 12.64 12.41
C ASP A 144 4.06 12.21 11.76
N CYS A 145 5.03 13.11 11.58
CA CYS A 145 6.38 12.73 11.16
C CYS A 145 7.04 11.76 12.16
N ASN A 146 6.93 12.03 13.46
CA ASN A 146 7.48 11.15 14.49
C ASN A 146 6.82 9.76 14.46
N ARG A 147 5.50 9.69 14.26
CA ARG A 147 4.79 8.42 14.06
C ARG A 147 5.26 7.69 12.81
N ALA A 148 5.41 8.39 11.69
CA ALA A 148 5.89 7.80 10.44
C ALA A 148 7.29 7.19 10.61
N LEU A 149 8.21 7.90 11.28
CA LEU A 149 9.58 7.45 11.51
C LEU A 149 9.69 6.32 12.54
N ALA A 150 8.78 6.28 13.53
CA ALA A 150 8.69 5.14 14.45
C ALA A 150 8.25 3.85 13.73
N LEU A 151 7.44 3.96 12.68
CA LEU A 151 7.04 2.83 11.84
C LEU A 151 8.08 2.48 10.78
N GLU A 152 8.73 3.49 10.20
CA GLU A 152 9.73 3.36 9.15
C GLU A 152 10.78 4.46 9.24
N ALA A 153 11.90 4.16 9.89
CA ALA A 153 12.98 5.12 10.13
C ALA A 153 13.62 5.65 8.84
N THR A 154 13.54 4.90 7.73
CA THR A 154 14.09 5.27 6.42
C THR A 154 13.09 6.02 5.53
N SER A 155 11.97 6.47 6.08
CA SER A 155 10.97 7.26 5.35
C SER A 155 11.53 8.63 4.97
N ILE A 156 11.98 8.74 3.71
CA ILE A 156 12.54 9.97 3.12
C ILE A 156 11.55 11.13 3.25
N GLU A 157 10.27 10.89 2.97
CA GLU A 157 9.25 11.93 3.01
C GLU A 157 8.99 12.45 4.42
N ALA A 158 9.01 11.57 5.43
CA ALA A 158 8.82 11.96 6.82
C ALA A 158 10.02 12.77 7.34
N LEU A 159 11.26 12.33 7.05
CA LEU A 159 12.46 13.09 7.40
C LEU A 159 12.47 14.46 6.74
N HIS A 160 12.19 14.51 5.43
CA HIS A 160 12.18 15.76 4.68
C HIS A 160 11.12 16.74 5.22
N THR A 161 9.91 16.24 5.47
CA THR A 161 8.82 17.06 6.01
C THR A 161 9.16 17.55 7.41
N ARG A 162 9.71 16.68 8.28
CA ARG A 162 10.09 17.07 9.65
C ARG A 162 11.21 18.10 9.66
N ALA A 163 12.25 17.91 8.85
CA ALA A 163 13.33 18.88 8.67
C ALA A 163 12.79 20.26 8.27
N SER A 164 11.89 20.30 7.29
CA SER A 164 11.25 21.55 6.83
C SER A 164 10.41 22.21 7.93
N VAL A 165 9.63 21.45 8.68
CA VAL A 165 8.82 21.99 9.79
C VAL A 165 9.70 22.53 10.91
N LEU A 166 10.77 21.81 11.27
CA LEU A 166 11.75 22.22 12.29
C LEU A 166 12.49 23.49 11.88
N GLU A 167 12.83 23.62 10.60
CA GLU A 167 13.43 24.84 10.05
C GLU A 167 12.49 26.05 10.16
N MET A 168 11.19 25.86 9.88
CA MET A 168 10.17 26.92 10.01
C MET A 168 10.10 27.47 11.44
N ILE A 169 10.22 26.62 12.45
CA ILE A 169 10.22 27.02 13.87
C ILE A 169 11.62 27.32 14.44
N LYS A 170 12.65 27.39 13.58
CA LYS A 170 14.04 27.68 13.96
C LYS A 170 14.68 26.66 14.92
N CYS A 171 14.18 25.44 14.96
CA CYS A 171 14.84 24.29 15.58
C CYS A 171 15.92 23.73 14.64
N LEU A 172 16.94 24.55 14.36
CA LEU A 172 17.98 24.25 13.36
C LEU A 172 18.81 22.99 13.67
N PRO A 173 19.20 22.69 14.92
CA PRO A 173 19.97 21.47 15.22
C PRO A 173 19.25 20.18 14.84
N ASP A 174 17.96 20.08 15.19
CA ASP A 174 17.15 18.90 14.88
C ASP A 174 16.85 18.80 13.37
N SER A 175 16.64 19.94 12.70
CA SER A 175 16.49 20.00 11.25
C SER A 175 17.75 19.51 10.54
N LEU A 176 18.93 19.94 10.99
CA LEU A 176 20.22 19.49 10.44
C LEU A 176 20.39 17.98 10.60
N HIS A 177 20.03 17.42 11.75
CA HIS A 177 20.10 15.98 11.99
C HIS A 177 19.25 15.18 10.98
N ASP A 178 18.03 15.63 10.70
CA ASP A 178 17.16 14.98 9.70
C ASP A 178 17.74 15.11 8.28
N LEU A 179 18.34 16.25 7.93
CA LEU A 179 18.98 16.47 6.63
C LEU A 179 20.25 15.62 6.46
N GLU A 180 21.05 15.45 7.50
CA GLU A 180 22.20 14.55 7.50
C GLU A 180 21.77 13.10 7.31
N HIS A 181 20.69 12.68 7.98
CA HIS A 181 20.12 11.36 7.80
C HIS A 181 19.65 11.17 6.35
N LEU A 182 18.91 12.13 5.78
CA LEU A 182 18.51 12.10 4.37
C LEU A 182 19.70 11.98 3.42
N LYS A 183 20.78 12.74 3.66
CA LYS A 183 22.02 12.66 2.87
C LYS A 183 22.61 11.25 2.89
N LEU A 184 22.63 10.59 4.06
CA LEU A 184 23.09 9.20 4.17
C LEU A 184 22.19 8.25 3.37
N LEU A 185 20.86 8.39 3.49
CA LEU A 185 19.91 7.56 2.73
C LEU A 185 20.13 7.75 1.22
N TYR A 186 20.23 8.99 0.73
CA TYR A 186 20.50 9.25 -0.68
C TYR A 186 21.84 8.73 -1.18
N ASN A 187 22.90 8.86 -0.37
CA ASN A 187 24.19 8.27 -0.73
C ASN A 187 24.12 6.74 -0.85
N SER A 188 23.37 6.07 0.03
CA SER A 188 23.17 4.62 -0.08
C SER A 188 22.36 4.25 -1.34
N ILE A 189 21.31 5.01 -1.66
CA ILE A 189 20.50 4.83 -2.88
C ILE A 189 21.37 4.97 -4.13
N LEU A 190 22.22 5.98 -4.18
CA LEU A 190 23.07 6.24 -5.34
C LEU A 190 24.19 5.21 -5.52
N ARG A 191 24.78 4.71 -4.42
CA ARG A 191 25.84 3.70 -4.45
C ARG A 191 25.31 2.32 -4.80
N ASP A 192 24.25 1.88 -4.11
CA ASP A 192 23.77 0.50 -4.19
C ASP A 192 22.66 0.32 -5.22
N ARG A 193 22.15 1.42 -5.81
CA ARG A 193 20.90 1.47 -6.60
C ARG A 193 19.70 0.86 -5.83
N LYS A 194 19.80 0.78 -4.51
CA LYS A 194 18.83 0.15 -3.61
C LYS A 194 18.48 1.14 -2.50
N LEU A 195 17.19 1.27 -2.20
CA LEU A 195 16.73 2.09 -1.09
C LEU A 195 17.10 1.44 0.25
N PRO A 196 17.58 2.21 1.24
CA PRO A 196 17.75 1.74 2.61
C PRO A 196 16.37 1.37 3.17
N GLY A 197 16.21 0.08 3.48
CA GLY A 197 14.94 -0.53 3.81
C GLY A 197 14.91 -1.99 3.36
N PRO A 198 13.81 -2.71 3.58
CA PRO A 198 13.66 -4.07 3.09
C PRO A 198 13.88 -4.12 1.58
N ALA A 199 14.67 -5.09 1.09
CA ALA A 199 15.14 -5.17 -0.29
C ALA A 199 14.05 -5.17 -1.38
N TRP A 200 12.78 -5.37 -1.01
CA TRP A 200 11.61 -5.38 -1.89
C TRP A 200 10.90 -4.02 -2.03
N LYS A 201 11.29 -2.98 -1.28
CA LYS A 201 10.76 -1.62 -1.46
C LYS A 201 11.49 -0.91 -2.59
N HIS A 202 11.05 -1.16 -3.83
CA HIS A 202 11.38 -0.30 -4.95
C HIS A 202 10.34 0.82 -5.04
N HIS A 203 10.56 1.93 -4.34
CA HIS A 203 9.88 3.16 -4.74
C HIS A 203 10.51 3.61 -6.06
N ASN A 204 9.69 3.88 -7.06
CA ASN A 204 10.12 4.56 -8.28
C ASN A 204 10.55 5.98 -7.91
N VAL A 205 11.77 6.12 -7.38
CA VAL A 205 12.40 7.43 -7.19
C VAL A 205 12.69 7.97 -8.58
N ARG A 206 11.72 8.69 -9.16
CA ARG A 206 11.98 9.57 -10.30
C ARG A 206 12.90 10.68 -9.79
N TYR A 207 14.20 10.46 -9.84
CA TYR A 207 15.16 11.56 -9.86
C TYR A 207 14.95 12.31 -11.18
N SER A 208 14.04 13.28 -11.20
CA SER A 208 14.18 14.34 -12.19
C SER A 208 15.36 15.19 -11.74
N ARG A 209 16.54 14.96 -12.33
CA ARG A 209 17.54 16.02 -12.43
C ARG A 209 16.90 17.13 -13.25
N GLN A 210 16.30 18.11 -12.58
CA GLN A 210 16.00 19.39 -13.22
C GLN A 210 16.90 20.44 -12.57
N PRO A 211 17.82 21.07 -13.33
CA PRO A 211 18.31 22.37 -12.93
C PRO A 211 17.15 23.35 -13.12
N THR A 212 16.75 24.00 -12.02
CA THR A 212 16.05 25.29 -12.00
C THR A 212 14.96 25.49 -13.06
N THR A 213 13.71 25.22 -12.72
CA THR A 213 12.56 26.13 -12.94
C THR A 213 11.25 25.47 -12.52
N VAL A 214 10.39 26.29 -11.93
CA VAL A 214 9.09 25.97 -11.35
C VAL A 214 8.11 25.53 -12.44
N SER A 215 7.60 24.31 -12.37
CA SER A 215 6.24 23.87 -12.77
C SER A 215 6.18 22.34 -12.87
N PHE A 216 5.59 21.66 -11.89
CA PHE A 216 5.25 20.24 -11.99
C PHE A 216 3.80 20.09 -12.46
N SER A 217 3.59 20.28 -13.76
CA SER A 217 2.47 19.67 -14.46
C SER A 217 2.90 18.27 -14.88
N PHE A 218 2.32 17.23 -14.29
CA PHE A 218 2.34 15.89 -14.88
C PHE A 218 0.94 15.52 -15.33
N LEU A 219 0.70 15.81 -16.60
CA LEU A 219 -0.35 15.19 -17.40
C LEU A 219 0.03 13.72 -17.69
N PHE A 220 -1.02 12.96 -18.04
CA PHE A 220 -1.08 11.64 -18.69
C PHE A 220 -1.09 10.39 -17.77
N PHE A 221 -1.99 9.40 -17.94
CA PHE A 221 -2.82 9.00 -19.08
C PHE A 221 -4.08 8.24 -18.59
N PHE A 222 -5.25 8.49 -19.18
CA PHE A 222 -6.33 7.50 -19.33
C PHE A 222 -6.96 7.70 -20.72
N PHE A 223 -6.51 6.87 -21.68
CA PHE A 223 -7.29 6.26 -22.75
C PHE A 223 -6.63 4.91 -23.04
#